data_AF-A0A819Q580-F1
#
_entry.id   AF-A0A819Q580-F1
#
_cell.length_a   1.000
_cell.length_b   1.000
_cell.length_c   1.000
_cell.angle_alpha   90.00
_cell.angle_beta   90.00
_cell.angle_gamma   90.00
#
_symmetry.space_group_name_H-M   'P 1'
#
loop_
_entity.id
_entity.type
_entity.pdbx_description
1 polymer ?
#
loop_
_entity_poly.entity_id
_entity_poly.type
_entity_poly.pdbx_seq_one_letter_code
_entity_poly.pdbx_strand_id
1 'polypeptide(L)'
;MSYRRSQDFSISSMIQFNCDGSLSTTKKWTIKNCTSTSCSFEIVLNEKVMTTFSELYIPSRTLAYGVYQLTLTVTMIDSPNLKSSSSAYVRITATGITANLVQLGTSMITRGDQQDLLLDPGTFSVDPDE
;
A
#
# COMPACT_ATOMS: atom_id res chain seq x y z
N MET A 1 5.12 9.20 1.11
CA MET A 1 5.79 7.92 1.47
C MET A 1 5.87 7.03 0.23
N SER A 2 6.82 6.09 0.15
CA SER A 2 6.96 5.20 -1.01
C SER A 2 6.99 3.75 -0.55
N TYR A 3 6.14 2.91 -1.15
CA TYR A 3 6.05 1.48 -0.87
C TYR A 3 6.23 0.65 -2.15
N ARG A 4 6.83 -0.53 -2.04
CA ARG A 4 6.94 -1.49 -3.13
C ARG A 4 5.62 -2.21 -3.32
N ARG A 5 5.20 -2.49 -4.55
CA ARG A 5 3.96 -3.24 -4.79
C ARG A 5 3.98 -4.65 -4.18
N SER A 6 5.16 -5.24 -4.00
CA SER A 6 5.33 -6.56 -3.41
C SER A 6 5.28 -6.57 -1.88
N GLN A 7 5.22 -5.42 -1.21
CA GLN A 7 5.20 -5.33 0.24
C GLN A 7 3.84 -4.84 0.72
N ASP A 8 3.37 -5.39 1.83
CA ASP A 8 2.27 -4.85 2.61
C ASP A 8 2.69 -3.58 3.35
N PHE A 9 1.71 -2.77 3.75
CA PHE A 9 1.95 -1.62 4.61
C PHE A 9 0.71 -1.23 5.40
N SER A 10 0.94 -0.61 6.55
CA SER A 10 -0.10 0.02 7.35
C SER A 10 0.08 1.53 7.42
N ILE A 11 -1.04 2.25 7.52
CA ILE A 11 -1.07 3.67 7.85
C ILE A 11 -1.97 3.87 9.06
N SER A 12 -1.43 4.52 10.09
CA SER A 12 -2.20 5.01 11.22
C SER A 12 -2.29 6.53 11.18
N SER A 13 -3.41 7.08 11.64
CA SER A 13 -3.57 8.52 11.78
C SER A 13 -4.25 8.85 13.11
N MET A 14 -3.74 9.89 13.77
CA MET A 14 -4.32 10.46 14.97
C MET A 14 -5.13 11.69 14.58
N ILE A 15 -6.41 11.69 14.95
CA ILE A 15 -7.33 12.82 14.73
C ILE A 15 -7.85 13.22 16.10
N GLN A 16 -7.72 14.50 16.42
CA GLN A 16 -8.19 15.07 17.67
C GLN A 16 -9.47 15.87 17.42
N PHE A 17 -10.47 15.66 18.26
CA PHE A 17 -11.67 16.48 18.33
C PHE A 17 -11.61 17.32 19.59
N ASN A 18 -11.92 18.61 19.46
CA ASN A 18 -12.18 19.45 20.62
C ASN A 18 -13.69 19.54 20.80
N CYS A 19 -14.22 18.80 21.77
CA CYS A 19 -15.65 18.69 22.04
C CYS A 19 -15.89 18.49 23.54
N ASP A 20 -17.03 18.99 24.03
CA ASP A 20 -17.34 19.03 25.47
C ASP A 20 -17.68 17.66 26.07
N GLY A 21 -17.75 16.60 25.25
CA GLY A 21 -18.01 15.23 25.69
C GLY A 21 -17.36 14.18 24.78
N SER A 22 -17.09 13.00 25.32
CA SER A 22 -16.62 11.84 24.56
C SER A 22 -17.81 11.17 23.87
N LEU A 23 -18.02 11.49 22.60
CA LEU A 23 -19.08 10.89 21.78
C LEU A 23 -18.52 9.74 20.92
N SER A 24 -19.38 8.78 20.60
CA SER A 24 -19.02 7.66 19.73
C SER A 24 -18.67 8.17 18.32
N THR A 25 -17.67 7.55 17.68
CA THR A 25 -17.19 7.97 16.36
C THR A 25 -17.27 6.84 15.35
N THR A 26 -17.59 7.18 14.11
CA THR A 26 -17.40 6.31 12.95
C THR A 26 -16.18 6.78 12.16
N LYS A 27 -15.47 5.82 11.56
CA LYS A 27 -14.23 6.06 10.82
C LYS A 27 -14.40 5.49 9.42
N LYS A 28 -13.88 6.19 8.43
CA LYS A 28 -13.87 5.72 7.05
C LYS A 28 -12.59 6.17 6.35
N TRP A 29 -11.85 5.22 5.81
CA TRP A 29 -10.79 5.46 4.86
C TRP A 29 -11.35 5.56 3.44
N THR A 30 -10.82 6.53 2.70
CA THR A 30 -11.05 6.70 1.27
C THR A 30 -9.71 6.76 0.57
N ILE A 31 -9.60 6.12 -0.58
CA ILE A 31 -8.37 6.07 -1.36
C ILE A 31 -8.67 6.59 -2.77
N LYS A 32 -7.82 7.48 -3.27
CA LYS A 32 -7.91 8.02 -4.62
C LYS A 32 -6.57 7.85 -5.32
N ASN A 33 -6.59 7.47 -6.60
CA ASN A 33 -5.39 7.49 -7.42
C ASN A 33 -5.14 8.94 -7.86
N CYS A 34 -3.91 9.41 -7.76
CA CYS A 34 -3.55 10.78 -8.06
C CYS A 34 -2.41 10.83 -9.08
N THR A 35 -2.51 11.82 -9.95
CA THR A 35 -1.43 12.28 -10.83
C THR A 35 -0.80 13.53 -10.24
N SER A 36 0.14 14.15 -10.96
CA SER A 36 0.76 15.42 -10.55
C SER A 36 -0.22 16.60 -10.49
N THR A 37 -1.37 16.51 -11.16
CA THR A 37 -2.31 17.63 -11.35
C THR A 37 -3.71 17.36 -10.81
N SER A 38 -4.12 16.10 -10.66
CA SER A 38 -5.47 15.76 -10.20
C SER A 38 -5.57 14.37 -9.55
N CYS A 39 -6.59 14.17 -8.73
CA CYS A 39 -6.95 12.87 -8.17
C CYS A 39 -8.25 12.35 -8.82
N SER A 40 -8.29 11.04 -9.05
CA SER A 40 -9.45 10.31 -9.54
C SER A 40 -10.57 10.22 -8.51
N PHE A 41 -11.68 9.59 -8.91
CA PHE A 41 -12.68 9.11 -7.98
C PHE A 41 -12.11 8.08 -7.00
N GLU A 42 -12.86 7.86 -5.90
CA GLU A 42 -12.55 6.85 -4.89
C GLU A 42 -12.42 5.48 -5.55
N ILE A 43 -11.31 4.79 -5.29
CA ILE A 43 -11.12 3.43 -5.77
C ILE A 43 -11.90 2.46 -4.88
N VAL A 44 -12.64 1.56 -5.50
CA VAL A 44 -13.30 0.46 -4.79
C VAL A 44 -12.26 -0.62 -4.55
N LEU A 45 -11.90 -0.83 -3.29
CA LEU A 45 -11.03 -1.94 -2.90
C LEU A 45 -11.84 -3.23 -2.73
N ASN A 46 -11.15 -4.36 -2.84
CA ASN A 46 -11.71 -5.66 -2.49
C ASN A 46 -12.16 -5.66 -1.01
N GLU A 47 -13.25 -6.34 -0.70
CA GLU A 47 -13.83 -6.49 0.66
C GLU A 47 -12.83 -6.97 1.73
N LYS A 48 -11.71 -7.57 1.32
CA LYS A 48 -10.61 -7.95 2.22
C LYS A 48 -9.91 -6.76 2.88
N VAL A 49 -10.04 -5.54 2.35
CA VAL A 49 -9.43 -4.35 2.96
C VAL A 49 -10.44 -3.64 3.86
N MET A 50 -10.21 -3.71 5.17
CA MET A 50 -11.04 -3.03 6.16
C MET A 50 -10.74 -1.53 6.19
N THR A 51 -11.75 -0.71 5.93
CA THR A 51 -11.63 0.76 5.85
C THR A 51 -12.26 1.50 7.02
N THR A 52 -12.78 0.78 8.02
CA THR A 52 -13.55 1.34 9.15
C THR A 52 -12.75 1.47 10.45
N PHE A 53 -11.46 1.15 10.44
CA PHE A 53 -10.56 1.26 11.59
C PHE A 53 -9.70 2.54 11.54
N SER A 54 -9.06 2.89 12.65
CA SER A 54 -8.07 3.98 12.71
C SER A 54 -6.79 3.69 11.93
N GLU A 55 -6.48 2.40 11.79
CA GLU A 55 -5.37 1.91 10.99
C GLU A 55 -5.93 1.34 9.69
N LEU A 56 -5.25 1.63 8.58
CA LEU A 56 -5.52 1.06 7.28
C LEU A 56 -4.38 0.15 6.89
N TYR A 57 -4.66 -1.14 6.81
CA TYR A 57 -3.74 -2.15 6.31
C TYR A 57 -3.99 -2.42 4.83
N ILE A 58 -2.94 -2.30 4.01
CA ILE A 58 -2.97 -2.56 2.58
C ILE A 58 -2.08 -3.78 2.29
N PRO A 59 -2.66 -4.92 1.91
CA PRO A 59 -1.89 -6.09 1.51
C PRO A 59 -1.02 -5.83 0.28
N SER A 60 0.02 -6.65 0.12
CA SER A 60 0.84 -6.63 -1.09
C SER A 60 -0.01 -6.83 -2.34
N ARG A 61 0.39 -6.18 -3.44
CA ARG A 61 -0.21 -6.26 -4.78
C ARG A 61 -1.65 -5.76 -4.91
N THR A 62 -2.26 -5.25 -3.82
CA THR A 62 -3.62 -4.67 -3.82
C THR A 62 -3.72 -3.42 -4.69
N LEU A 63 -2.75 -2.51 -4.58
CA LEU A 63 -2.70 -1.28 -5.37
C LEU A 63 -1.81 -1.46 -6.60
N ALA A 64 -2.20 -0.82 -7.71
CA ALA A 64 -1.38 -0.72 -8.91
C ALA A 64 -0.24 0.30 -8.70
N TYR A 65 0.69 0.37 -9.65
CA TYR A 65 1.73 1.40 -9.61
C TYR A 65 1.10 2.78 -9.80
N GLY A 66 1.55 3.76 -9.00
CA GLY A 66 0.98 5.10 -9.02
C GLY A 66 1.15 5.85 -7.72
N VAL A 67 0.56 7.04 -7.63
CA VAL A 67 0.49 7.84 -6.40
C VAL A 67 -0.95 7.79 -5.91
N TYR A 68 -1.14 7.58 -4.62
CA TYR A 68 -2.47 7.51 -4.00
C TYR A 68 -2.57 8.51 -2.86
N GLN A 69 -3.71 9.17 -2.77
CA GLN A 69 -4.11 9.92 -1.59
C GLN A 69 -5.01 9.03 -0.74
N LEU A 70 -4.63 8.84 0.51
CA LEU A 70 -5.41 8.09 1.50
C LEU A 70 -5.92 9.10 2.52
N THR A 71 -7.23 9.12 2.72
CA THR A 71 -7.88 10.08 3.62
C THR A 71 -8.71 9.31 4.64
N LEU A 72 -8.36 9.47 5.92
CA LEU A 72 -9.20 9.04 7.03
C LEU A 72 -10.19 10.17 7.33
N THR A 73 -11.48 9.86 7.30
CA THR A 73 -12.53 10.73 7.80
C THR A 73 -13.14 10.12 9.04
N VAL A 74 -13.19 10.90 10.12
CA VAL A 74 -13.85 10.52 11.38
C VAL A 74 -15.06 11.41 11.54
N THR A 75 -16.21 10.80 11.84
CA THR A 75 -17.49 11.47 12.01
C THR A 75 -18.05 11.11 13.37
N MET A 76 -18.48 12.11 14.14
CA MET A 76 -19.23 11.83 15.38
C MET A 76 -20.61 11.27 15.06
N ILE A 77 -21.01 10.21 15.76
CA ILE A 77 -22.32 9.57 15.54
C ILE A 77 -23.45 10.51 15.96
N ASP A 78 -23.33 11.11 17.15
CA ASP A 78 -24.38 11.95 17.74
C ASP A 78 -24.41 13.38 17.15
N SER A 79 -23.36 13.76 16.42
CA SER A 79 -23.31 15.01 15.67
C SER A 79 -22.62 14.78 14.32
N PRO A 80 -23.34 14.28 13.31
CA PRO A 80 -22.77 13.92 12.01
C PRO A 80 -22.14 15.09 11.27
N ASN A 81 -22.47 16.33 11.65
CA ASN A 81 -21.87 17.54 11.09
C ASN A 81 -20.44 17.76 11.60
N LEU A 82 -20.09 17.21 12.76
CA LEU A 82 -18.74 17.28 13.29
C LEU A 82 -17.89 16.17 12.69
N LYS A 83 -17.14 16.53 11.65
CA LYS A 83 -16.21 15.65 10.96
C LYS A 83 -14.81 16.25 11.00
N SER A 84 -13.83 15.38 11.10
CA SER A 84 -12.44 15.75 10.91
C SER A 84 -11.77 14.72 10.02
N SER A 85 -10.83 15.17 9.19
CA SER A 85 -10.14 14.32 8.26
C SER A 85 -8.65 14.61 8.23
N SER A 86 -7.88 13.58 7.91
CA SER A 86 -6.44 13.65 7.70
C SER A 86 -6.10 12.87 6.44
N SER A 87 -5.15 13.37 5.67
CA SER A 87 -4.74 12.74 4.41
C SER A 87 -3.23 12.59 4.29
N ALA A 88 -2.82 11.53 3.62
CA ALA A 88 -1.43 11.24 3.32
C ALA A 88 -1.28 10.73 1.89
N TYR A 89 -0.12 10.99 1.28
CA TYR A 89 0.22 10.52 -0.05
C TYR A 89 1.22 9.37 0.00
N VAL A 90 0.91 8.29 -0.70
CA VAL A 90 1.80 7.14 -0.88
C VAL A 90 2.05 6.90 -2.36
N ARG A 91 3.27 6.50 -2.69
CA ARG A 91 3.65 6.07 -4.04
C ARG A 91 3.88 4.56 -4.03
N ILE A 92 3.22 3.85 -4.92
CA ILE A 92 3.43 2.43 -5.16
C ILE A 92 4.42 2.26 -6.31
N THR A 93 5.52 1.59 -6.02
CA THR A 93 6.69 1.45 -6.91
C THR A 93 7.00 -0.01 -7.20
N ALA A 94 7.67 -0.27 -8.31
CA ALA A 94 8.24 -1.59 -8.57
C ALA A 94 9.38 -1.88 -7.60
N THR A 95 9.66 -3.16 -7.38
CA THR A 95 10.96 -3.57 -6.86
C THR A 95 12.04 -3.20 -7.88
N GLY A 96 13.20 -2.74 -7.43
CA GLY A 96 14.37 -2.55 -8.32
C GLY A 96 14.99 -3.87 -8.81
N ILE A 97 14.20 -4.95 -8.83
CA ILE A 97 14.61 -6.28 -9.27
C ILE A 97 14.05 -6.50 -10.67
N THR A 98 14.94 -6.62 -11.65
CA THR A 98 14.61 -6.90 -13.05
C THR A 98 15.06 -8.32 -13.41
N ALA A 99 14.14 -9.14 -13.92
CA ALA A 99 14.45 -10.45 -14.46
C ALA A 99 14.92 -10.30 -15.91
N ASN A 100 16.21 -10.55 -16.16
CA ASN A 100 16.76 -10.68 -17.49
C ASN A 100 16.63 -12.14 -17.93
N LEU A 101 15.72 -12.40 -18.86
CA LEU A 101 15.63 -13.68 -19.54
C LEU A 101 16.64 -13.65 -20.69
N VAL A 102 17.78 -14.32 -20.50
CA VAL A 102 18.77 -14.47 -21.57
C VAL A 102 18.29 -15.58 -22.50
N GLN A 103 18.47 -15.38 -23.81
CA GLN A 103 17.85 -16.16 -24.91
C GLN A 103 18.22 -17.66 -24.95
N LEU A 104 19.02 -18.16 -24.00
CA LEU A 104 19.51 -19.54 -23.88
C LEU A 104 19.10 -20.26 -22.58
N GLY A 105 18.09 -19.75 -21.86
CA GLY A 105 17.43 -20.48 -20.76
C GLY A 105 17.97 -20.22 -19.36
N THR A 106 19.02 -19.42 -19.21
CA THR A 106 19.46 -18.91 -17.90
C THR A 106 18.72 -17.63 -17.55
N SER A 107 17.99 -17.68 -16.44
CA SER A 107 17.29 -16.53 -15.88
C SER A 107 18.25 -15.77 -14.96
N MET A 108 18.51 -14.50 -15.23
CA MET A 108 19.39 -13.66 -14.42
C MET A 108 18.55 -12.61 -13.68
N ILE A 109 18.72 -12.52 -12.36
CA ILE A 109 18.04 -11.51 -11.54
C ILE A 109 19.02 -10.39 -11.24
N THR A 110 18.67 -9.15 -11.59
CA THR A 110 19.49 -7.96 -11.30
C THR A 110 18.80 -7.11 -10.25
N ARG A 111 19.53 -6.58 -9.26
CA ARG A 111 18.99 -5.75 -8.16
C ARG A 111 19.63 -4.36 -8.16
N GLY A 112 18.93 -3.35 -8.69
CA GLY A 112 19.46 -2.00 -8.82
C GLY A 112 20.59 -1.89 -9.85
N ASP A 113 21.24 -0.73 -9.91
CA ASP A 113 22.32 -0.46 -10.86
C ASP A 113 23.52 -1.39 -10.56
N GLN A 114 23.80 -2.31 -11.49
CA GLN A 114 24.98 -3.20 -11.53
C GLN A 114 25.20 -4.18 -10.36
N GLN A 115 24.15 -4.70 -9.71
CA GLN A 115 24.31 -5.88 -8.85
C GLN A 115 23.67 -7.12 -9.48
N ASP A 116 24.54 -8.03 -9.90
CA ASP A 116 24.18 -9.33 -10.45
C ASP A 116 23.91 -10.31 -9.31
N LEU A 117 22.67 -10.80 -9.20
CA LEU A 117 22.34 -11.90 -8.30
C LEU A 117 22.53 -13.20 -9.09
N LEU A 118 23.68 -13.83 -8.92
CA LEU A 118 23.94 -15.17 -9.47
C LEU A 118 23.06 -16.17 -8.70
N LEU A 119 22.11 -16.78 -9.42
CA LEU A 119 21.36 -17.92 -8.91
C LEU A 119 22.05 -19.19 -9.39
N ASP A 120 22.63 -19.96 -8.46
CA ASP A 120 23.18 -21.28 -8.72
C ASP A 120 22.30 -22.36 -8.05
N PRO A 121 21.16 -22.72 -8.66
CA PRO A 121 20.31 -23.77 -8.13
C PRO A 121 21.02 -25.14 -8.11
N GLY A 122 22.10 -25.34 -8.86
CA GLY A 122 22.84 -26.60 -8.87
C GLY A 122 23.61 -26.90 -7.58
N THR A 123 24.03 -25.87 -6.83
CA THR A 123 24.72 -26.03 -5.54
C THR A 123 23.79 -25.98 -4.32
N PHE A 124 22.59 -25.41 -4.46
CA PHE A 124 21.70 -25.13 -3.32
C PHE A 124 20.29 -25.74 -3.44
N SER A 125 19.97 -26.40 -4.55
CA SER A 125 18.76 -27.22 -4.68
C SER A 125 19.13 -28.66 -4.37
N VAL A 126 18.80 -29.13 -3.16
CA VAL A 126 18.88 -30.54 -2.80
C VAL A 126 17.59 -31.20 -3.28
N ASP A 127 17.70 -32.23 -4.12
CA ASP A 127 16.56 -33.08 -4.48
C ASP A 127 16.14 -33.89 -3.25
N PRO A 128 14.89 -33.76 -2.75
CA PRO A 128 14.42 -34.54 -1.61
C PRO A 128 14.25 -36.04 -1.90
N ASP A 129 14.33 -36.45 -3.16
CA ASP A 129 14.15 -37.84 -3.61
C ASP A 129 15.48 -38.64 -3.64
N GLU A 130 16.59 -38.09 -3.13
CA GLU A 130 17.89 -38.78 -2.97
C GLU A 130 18.16 -39.30 -1.54
#